data_AF-A0A453C2J1-F1
#
_entry.id   AF-A0A453C2J1-F1
#
_cell.length_a   1.000
_cell.length_b   1.000
_cell.length_c   1.000
_cell.angle_alpha   90.00
_cell.angle_beta   90.00
_cell.angle_gamma   90.00
#
_symmetry.space_group_name_H-M   'P 1'
#
loop_
_entity.id
_entity.type
_entity.pdbx_description
1 polymer ?
#
loop_
_entity_poly.entity_id
_entity_poly.type
_entity_poly.pdbx_seq_one_letter_code
_entity_poly.pdbx_strand_id
1 'polypeptide(L)'
;MAEDAGSRIEVANLLSLGEDLVGVLLGSKDGEALAQACDGARMLRSACCSDSGDLELQVKEYQEKLNSFKEKLDKAKAETVTDEELNTLRNEMEEKLRGEQQLRQDLRAVSAELDNLDRQRASIEERKDAVKKKEKDMLKAQSMLSMCVSVTNIMPDFEDQEKISGCILSICYCFGFFSCTEGHQFLPMDVK
;
A
#
# COMPACT_ATOMS: atom_id res chain seq x y z
N MET A 1 -78.25 -101.66 30.71
CA MET A 1 -77.57 -101.74 29.40
C MET A 1 -78.43 -101.05 28.34
N ALA A 2 -78.69 -99.74 28.44
CA ALA A 2 -79.61 -99.05 27.52
C ALA A 2 -79.27 -97.57 27.23
N GLU A 3 -78.03 -97.13 27.50
CA GLU A 3 -77.59 -95.74 27.24
C GLU A 3 -76.66 -95.58 26.02
N ASP A 4 -76.31 -96.67 25.31
CA ASP A 4 -75.36 -96.64 24.16
C ASP A 4 -75.97 -96.14 22.83
N ALA A 5 -77.30 -96.12 22.69
CA ALA A 5 -77.96 -95.76 21.43
C ALA A 5 -78.27 -94.26 21.28
N GLY A 6 -78.58 -93.56 22.38
CA GLY A 6 -78.87 -92.12 22.37
C GLY A 6 -77.64 -91.26 22.12
N SER A 7 -76.51 -91.62 22.73
CA SER A 7 -75.20 -90.97 22.54
C SER A 7 -74.68 -91.10 21.11
N ARG A 8 -74.89 -92.26 20.44
CA ARG A 8 -74.50 -92.47 19.05
C ARG A 8 -75.25 -91.58 18.05
N ILE A 9 -76.54 -91.33 18.28
CA ILE A 9 -77.36 -90.45 17.43
C ILE A 9 -76.92 -88.98 17.59
N GLU A 10 -76.56 -88.58 18.82
CA GLU A 10 -76.03 -87.25 19.11
C GLU A 10 -74.67 -87.01 18.42
N VAL A 11 -73.78 -88.01 18.43
CA VAL A 11 -72.51 -88.00 17.70
C VAL A 11 -72.72 -87.94 16.18
N ALA A 12 -73.70 -88.67 15.64
CA ALA A 12 -74.01 -88.65 14.20
C ALA A 12 -74.53 -87.27 13.74
N ASN A 13 -75.39 -86.63 14.54
CA ASN A 13 -75.87 -85.27 14.26
C ASN A 13 -74.74 -84.23 14.35
N LEU A 14 -73.81 -84.39 15.29
CA LEU A 14 -72.63 -83.55 15.41
C LEU A 14 -71.71 -83.68 14.19
N LEU A 15 -71.55 -84.91 13.69
CA LEU A 15 -70.79 -85.20 12.47
C LEU A 15 -71.47 -84.59 11.24
N SER A 16 -72.80 -84.73 11.10
CA SER A 16 -73.58 -84.11 10.02
C SER A 16 -73.49 -82.58 10.05
N LEU A 17 -73.60 -81.97 11.24
CA LEU A 17 -73.42 -80.52 11.40
C LEU A 17 -71.98 -80.10 11.04
N GLY A 18 -71.00 -80.92 11.39
CA GLY A 18 -69.61 -80.73 11.00
C GLY A 18 -69.42 -80.79 9.48
N GLU A 19 -70.02 -81.75 8.80
CA GLU A 19 -69.98 -81.91 7.35
C GLU A 19 -70.65 -80.74 6.62
N ASP A 20 -71.82 -80.30 7.09
CA ASP A 20 -72.52 -79.13 6.54
C ASP A 20 -71.71 -77.84 6.72
N LEU A 21 -71.10 -77.66 7.91
CA LEU A 21 -70.26 -76.51 8.18
C LEU A 21 -69.00 -76.50 7.30
N VAL A 22 -68.36 -77.66 7.13
CA VAL A 22 -67.23 -77.84 6.23
C VAL A 22 -67.64 -77.56 4.78
N GLY A 23 -68.82 -78.03 4.35
CA GLY A 23 -69.38 -77.78 3.03
C GLY A 23 -69.67 -76.29 2.77
N VAL A 24 -70.24 -75.58 3.75
CA VAL A 24 -70.46 -74.12 3.68
C VAL A 24 -69.15 -73.36 3.60
N LEU A 25 -68.15 -73.75 4.41
CA LEU A 25 -66.85 -73.09 4.42
C LEU A 25 -66.08 -73.32 3.10
N LEU A 26 -66.06 -74.55 2.58
CA LEU A 26 -65.40 -74.90 1.31
C LEU A 26 -66.13 -74.36 0.08
N GLY A 27 -67.46 -74.28 0.12
CA GLY A 27 -68.27 -73.70 -0.96
C GLY A 27 -68.29 -72.17 -0.96
N SER A 28 -67.82 -71.51 0.11
CA SER A 28 -67.85 -70.06 0.22
C SER A 28 -66.77 -69.42 -0.66
N LYS A 29 -67.19 -68.48 -1.52
CA LYS A 29 -66.27 -67.64 -2.32
C LYS A 29 -65.46 -66.65 -1.47
N ASP A 30 -65.86 -66.46 -0.21
CA ASP A 30 -65.26 -65.51 0.70
C ASP A 30 -63.81 -65.86 1.05
N GLY A 31 -63.48 -67.16 1.12
CA GLY A 31 -62.10 -67.61 1.37
C GLY A 31 -61.14 -67.25 0.23
N GLU A 32 -61.56 -67.40 -1.02
CA GLU A 32 -60.78 -67.02 -2.21
C GLU A 32 -60.64 -65.49 -2.32
N ALA A 33 -61.74 -64.75 -2.11
CA ALA A 33 -61.72 -63.29 -2.08
C ALA A 33 -60.81 -62.75 -0.96
N LEU A 34 -60.80 -63.40 0.20
CA LEU A 34 -59.92 -63.07 1.31
C LEU A 34 -58.45 -63.36 0.98
N ALA A 35 -58.15 -64.49 0.34
CA ALA A 35 -56.79 -64.82 -0.10
C ALA A 35 -56.27 -63.78 -1.12
N GLN A 36 -57.09 -63.42 -2.11
CA GLN A 36 -56.77 -62.40 -3.10
C GLN A 36 -56.56 -61.02 -2.44
N ALA A 37 -57.40 -60.65 -1.48
CA ALA A 37 -57.24 -59.41 -0.71
C ALA A 37 -55.95 -59.40 0.12
N CYS A 38 -55.59 -60.54 0.73
CA CYS A 38 -54.33 -60.71 1.45
C CYS A 38 -53.10 -60.56 0.54
N ASP A 39 -53.14 -61.12 -0.66
CA ASP A 39 -52.05 -60.98 -1.63
C ASP A 39 -51.94 -59.54 -2.14
N GLY A 40 -53.06 -58.88 -2.41
CA GLY A 40 -53.10 -57.46 -2.74
C GLY A 40 -52.52 -56.58 -1.63
N ALA A 41 -52.90 -56.82 -0.37
CA ALA A 41 -52.37 -56.12 0.79
C ALA A 41 -50.85 -56.34 0.95
N ARG A 42 -50.36 -57.54 0.63
CA ARG A 42 -48.93 -57.86 0.67
C ARG A 42 -48.15 -57.10 -0.41
N MET A 43 -48.67 -57.04 -1.64
CA MET A 43 -48.05 -56.28 -2.73
C MET A 43 -47.98 -54.78 -2.40
N LEU A 44 -49.09 -54.20 -1.93
CA LEU A 44 -49.13 -52.80 -1.52
C LEU A 44 -48.15 -52.51 -0.39
N ARG A 45 -48.07 -53.40 0.61
CA ARG A 45 -47.10 -53.27 1.69
C ARG A 45 -45.66 -53.30 1.17
N SER A 46 -45.34 -54.24 0.28
CA SER A 46 -44.00 -54.33 -0.31
C SER A 46 -43.65 -53.08 -1.14
N ALA A 47 -44.59 -52.54 -1.92
CA ALA A 47 -44.40 -51.28 -2.65
C ALA A 47 -44.17 -50.11 -1.69
N CYS A 48 -45.02 -49.95 -0.67
CA CYS A 48 -44.86 -48.91 0.36
C CYS A 48 -43.51 -49.01 1.10
N CYS A 49 -43.06 -50.23 1.42
CA CYS A 49 -41.75 -50.43 2.05
C CYS A 49 -40.59 -50.05 1.13
N SER A 50 -40.70 -50.33 -0.17
CA SER A 50 -39.70 -49.92 -1.17
C SER A 50 -39.65 -48.40 -1.30
N ASP A 51 -40.81 -47.76 -1.51
CA ASP A 51 -40.92 -46.31 -1.66
C ASP A 51 -40.42 -45.57 -0.41
N SER A 52 -40.75 -46.09 0.78
CA SER A 52 -40.25 -45.55 2.04
C SER A 52 -38.72 -45.66 2.15
N GLY A 53 -38.14 -46.77 1.70
CA GLY A 53 -36.68 -46.96 1.68
C GLY A 53 -35.99 -46.00 0.71
N ASP A 54 -36.54 -45.82 -0.48
CA ASP A 54 -36.03 -44.88 -1.49
C ASP A 54 -36.12 -43.43 -1.00
N LEU A 55 -37.21 -43.07 -0.33
CA LEU A 55 -37.37 -41.75 0.28
C LEU A 55 -36.35 -41.53 1.40
N GLU A 56 -36.11 -42.54 2.23
CA GLU A 56 -35.13 -42.46 3.32
C GLU A 56 -33.69 -42.30 2.80
N LEU A 57 -33.36 -42.98 1.70
CA LEU A 57 -32.10 -42.80 0.97
C LEU A 57 -31.95 -41.36 0.45
N GLN A 58 -32.99 -40.81 -0.20
CA GLN A 58 -32.97 -39.43 -0.68
C GLN A 58 -32.81 -38.42 0.45
N VAL A 59 -33.51 -38.62 1.58
CA VAL A 59 -33.38 -37.75 2.76
C VAL A 59 -31.93 -37.75 3.27
N LYS A 60 -31.30 -38.92 3.39
CA LYS A 60 -29.89 -39.02 3.77
C LYS A 60 -28.98 -38.30 2.79
N GLU A 61 -29.18 -38.48 1.49
CA GLU A 61 -28.37 -37.85 0.45
C GLU A 61 -28.49 -36.30 0.49
N TYR A 62 -29.71 -35.76 0.66
CA TYR A 62 -29.90 -34.32 0.82
C TYR A 62 -29.26 -33.79 2.10
N GLN A 63 -29.30 -34.56 3.19
CA GLN A 63 -28.69 -34.18 4.45
C GLN A 63 -27.16 -34.14 4.36
N GLU A 64 -26.55 -35.09 3.65
CA GLU A 64 -25.12 -35.08 3.32
C GLU A 64 -24.74 -33.88 2.45
N LYS A 65 -25.53 -33.57 1.41
CA LYS A 65 -25.32 -32.36 0.58
C LYS A 65 -25.39 -31.09 1.43
N LEU A 66 -26.38 -30.99 2.33
CA LEU A 66 -26.52 -29.86 3.25
C LEU A 66 -25.29 -29.70 4.14
N ASN A 67 -24.79 -30.79 4.70
CA ASN A 67 -23.58 -30.79 5.52
C ASN A 67 -22.34 -30.34 4.72
N SER A 68 -22.19 -30.84 3.49
CA SER A 68 -21.09 -30.42 2.60
C SER A 68 -21.14 -28.93 2.27
N PHE A 69 -22.33 -28.39 1.98
CA PHE A 69 -22.49 -26.95 1.73
C PHE A 69 -22.22 -26.12 2.97
N LYS A 70 -22.64 -26.57 4.15
CA LYS A 70 -22.36 -25.90 5.42
C LYS A 70 -20.85 -25.84 5.69
N GLU A 71 -20.12 -26.93 5.50
CA GLU A 71 -18.66 -26.97 5.66
C GLU A 71 -17.96 -26.02 4.69
N LYS A 72 -18.38 -25.99 3.41
CA LYS A 72 -17.85 -25.05 2.41
C LYS A 72 -18.12 -23.60 2.77
N LEU A 73 -19.30 -23.30 3.31
CA LEU A 73 -19.67 -21.97 3.80
C LEU A 73 -18.78 -21.55 4.97
N ASP A 74 -18.59 -22.44 5.95
CA ASP A 74 -17.77 -22.16 7.13
C ASP A 74 -16.30 -21.98 6.74
N LYS A 75 -15.79 -22.81 5.83
CA LYS A 75 -14.45 -22.63 5.24
C LYS A 75 -14.33 -21.29 4.50
N ALA A 76 -15.28 -20.94 3.65
CA ALA A 76 -15.26 -19.67 2.92
C ALA A 76 -15.29 -18.46 3.86
N LYS A 77 -16.06 -18.52 4.95
CA LYS A 77 -16.09 -17.48 5.99
C LYS A 77 -14.79 -17.38 6.78
N ALA A 78 -14.06 -18.49 6.95
CA ALA A 78 -12.76 -18.48 7.61
C ALA A 78 -11.62 -18.03 6.67
N GLU A 79 -11.77 -18.25 5.35
CA GLU A 79 -10.79 -17.90 4.31
C GLU A 79 -10.90 -16.44 3.84
N THR A 80 -11.98 -15.71 4.18
CA THR A 80 -12.01 -14.27 3.97
C THR A 80 -10.95 -13.61 4.86
N VAL A 81 -10.05 -12.82 4.24
CA VAL A 81 -9.09 -11.96 4.95
C VAL A 81 -9.82 -11.26 6.09
N THR A 82 -9.27 -11.36 7.29
CA THR A 82 -9.95 -10.80 8.45
C THR A 82 -10.08 -9.28 8.27
N ASP A 83 -11.21 -8.72 8.69
CA ASP A 83 -11.42 -7.26 8.61
C ASP A 83 -10.27 -6.49 9.30
N GLU A 84 -9.68 -7.10 10.33
CA GLU A 84 -8.52 -6.58 11.05
C GLU A 84 -7.26 -6.49 10.16
N GLU A 85 -6.91 -7.54 9.41
CA GLU A 85 -5.76 -7.53 8.48
C GLU A 85 -5.93 -6.52 7.34
N LEU A 86 -7.17 -6.31 6.88
CA LEU A 86 -7.47 -5.26 5.90
C LEU A 86 -7.32 -3.87 6.50
N ASN A 87 -7.78 -3.67 7.73
CA ASN A 87 -7.67 -2.39 8.45
C ASN A 87 -6.21 -2.05 8.79
N THR A 88 -5.39 -3.01 9.21
CA THR A 88 -3.95 -2.79 9.45
C THR A 88 -3.23 -2.39 8.17
N LEU A 89 -3.45 -3.11 7.07
CA LEU A 89 -2.84 -2.79 5.78
C LEU A 89 -3.25 -1.40 5.28
N ARG A 90 -4.52 -1.01 5.47
CA ARG A 90 -4.99 0.34 5.15
C ARG A 90 -4.26 1.41 5.94
N ASN A 91 -4.11 1.23 7.25
CA ASN A 91 -3.43 2.18 8.12
C ASN A 91 -1.95 2.34 7.72
N GLU A 92 -1.25 1.25 7.42
CA GLU A 92 0.14 1.31 6.93
C GLU A 92 0.27 2.09 5.61
N MET A 93 -0.67 1.92 4.70
CA MET A 93 -0.68 2.64 3.43
C MET A 93 -0.95 4.14 3.63
N GLU A 94 -1.85 4.50 4.54
CA GLU A 94 -2.11 5.90 4.90
C GLU A 94 -0.89 6.54 5.57
N GLU A 95 -0.18 5.82 6.44
CA GLU A 95 1.06 6.30 7.07
C GLU A 95 2.17 6.53 6.05
N LYS A 96 2.41 5.56 5.15
CA LYS A 96 3.40 5.69 4.06
C LYS A 96 3.09 6.87 3.15
N LEU A 97 1.81 7.09 2.83
CA LEU A 97 1.38 8.23 2.01
C LEU A 97 1.68 9.56 2.71
N ARG A 98 1.43 9.66 4.02
CA ARG A 98 1.77 10.86 4.81
C ARG A 98 3.28 11.10 4.82
N GLY A 99 4.08 10.05 5.02
CA GLY A 99 5.54 10.14 4.99
C GLY A 99 6.07 10.62 3.64
N GLU A 100 5.51 10.09 2.54
CA GLU A 100 5.88 10.51 1.18
C GLU A 100 5.55 11.99 0.90
N GLN A 101 4.39 12.45 1.37
CA GLN A 101 3.99 13.85 1.28
C GLN A 101 4.93 14.78 2.05
N GLN A 102 5.39 14.37 3.23
CA GLN A 102 6.36 15.13 4.01
C GLN A 102 7.70 15.22 3.27
N LEU A 103 8.23 14.09 2.78
CA LEU A 103 9.48 14.07 2.01
C LEU A 103 9.42 14.95 0.75
N ARG A 104 8.27 14.98 0.07
CA ARG A 104 8.05 15.89 -1.08
C ARG A 104 8.05 17.36 -0.68
N GLN A 105 7.63 17.71 0.53
CA GLN A 105 7.72 19.08 1.03
C GLN A 105 9.17 19.44 1.36
N ASP A 106 9.88 18.55 2.04
CA ASP A 106 11.29 18.74 2.41
C ASP A 106 12.18 18.88 1.17
N LEU A 107 11.97 18.02 0.15
CA LEU A 107 12.68 18.13 -1.13
C LEU A 107 12.43 19.47 -1.83
N ARG A 108 11.20 20.01 -1.77
CA ARG A 108 10.90 21.34 -2.33
C ARG A 108 11.62 22.44 -1.55
N ALA A 109 11.69 22.34 -0.23
CA ALA A 109 12.41 23.30 0.60
C ALA A 109 13.92 23.29 0.30
N VAL A 110 14.54 22.10 0.25
CA VAL A 110 15.96 21.93 -0.08
C VAL A 110 16.26 22.44 -1.50
N SER A 111 15.40 22.16 -2.47
CA SER A 111 15.57 22.68 -3.83
C SER A 111 15.56 24.21 -3.87
N ALA A 112 14.67 24.86 -3.13
CA ALA A 112 14.60 26.32 -3.08
C ALA A 112 15.85 26.93 -2.41
N GLU A 113 16.39 26.26 -1.39
CA GLU A 113 17.64 26.68 -0.75
C GLU A 113 18.84 26.52 -1.70
N LEU A 114 18.90 25.41 -2.44
CA LEU A 114 19.93 25.17 -3.44
C LEU A 114 19.90 26.24 -4.53
N ASP A 115 18.74 26.58 -5.07
CA ASP A 115 18.57 27.66 -6.05
C ASP A 115 19.08 29.01 -5.51
N ASN A 116 18.83 29.28 -4.23
CA ASN A 116 19.32 30.50 -3.58
C ASN A 116 20.85 30.49 -3.45
N LEU A 117 21.45 29.37 -3.06
CA LEU A 117 22.90 29.21 -2.98
C LEU A 117 23.57 29.33 -4.35
N ASP A 118 22.97 28.78 -5.40
CA ASP A 118 23.48 28.92 -6.77
C ASP A 118 23.48 30.37 -7.25
N ARG A 119 22.42 31.14 -6.94
CA ARG A 119 22.40 32.58 -7.20
C ARG A 119 23.50 33.32 -6.43
N GLN A 120 23.71 32.98 -5.17
CA GLN A 120 24.79 33.57 -4.37
C GLN A 120 26.16 33.24 -4.94
N ARG A 121 26.37 31.98 -5.35
CA ARG A 121 27.61 31.52 -6.00
C ARG A 121 27.89 32.32 -7.27
N ALA A 122 26.88 32.51 -8.13
CA ALA A 122 27.02 33.31 -9.35
C ALA A 122 27.43 34.77 -9.03
N SER A 123 26.78 35.40 -8.04
CA SER A 123 27.11 36.77 -7.60
C SER A 123 28.53 36.88 -7.02
N ILE A 124 28.99 35.87 -6.29
CA ILE A 124 30.37 35.82 -5.76
C ILE A 124 31.38 35.73 -6.90
N GLU A 125 31.14 34.87 -7.89
CA GLU A 125 32.07 34.69 -9.00
C GLU A 125 32.17 35.97 -9.86
N GLU A 126 31.05 36.66 -10.12
CA GLU A 126 31.05 37.95 -10.81
C GLU A 126 31.89 39.00 -10.06
N ARG A 127 31.71 39.11 -8.73
CA ARG A 127 32.51 40.03 -7.90
C ARG A 127 33.98 39.69 -7.92
N LYS A 128 34.32 38.40 -7.87
CA LYS A 128 35.70 37.91 -7.91
C LYS A 128 36.39 38.28 -9.22
N ASP A 129 35.70 38.14 -10.35
CA ASP A 129 36.26 38.52 -11.65
C ASP A 129 36.41 40.05 -11.80
N ALA A 130 35.46 40.83 -11.26
CA ALA A 130 35.58 42.28 -11.19
C ALA A 130 36.78 42.73 -10.35
N VAL A 131 37.04 42.06 -9.22
CA VAL A 131 38.22 42.32 -8.36
C VAL A 131 39.51 42.00 -9.11
N LYS A 132 39.63 40.82 -9.73
CA LYS A 132 40.82 40.45 -10.52
C LYS A 132 41.11 41.45 -11.64
N LYS A 133 40.06 41.95 -12.31
CA LYS A 133 40.21 42.98 -13.34
C LYS A 133 40.77 44.28 -12.75
N LYS A 134 40.20 44.76 -11.64
CA LYS A 134 40.67 45.97 -10.96
C LYS A 134 42.11 45.83 -10.45
N GLU A 135 42.48 44.68 -9.90
CA GLU A 135 43.85 44.40 -9.45
C GLU A 135 44.85 44.47 -10.61
N LYS A 136 44.52 43.86 -11.76
CA LYS A 136 45.35 43.95 -12.97
C LYS A 136 45.50 45.40 -13.45
N ASP A 137 44.42 46.17 -13.43
CA ASP A 137 44.47 47.56 -13.88
C ASP A 137 45.22 48.46 -12.89
N MET A 138 45.13 48.20 -11.58
CA MET A 138 45.93 48.85 -10.54
C MET A 138 47.43 48.58 -10.70
N LEU A 139 47.83 47.31 -10.95
CA LEU A 139 49.23 46.96 -11.19
C LEU A 139 49.80 47.68 -12.42
N LYS A 140 49.01 47.80 -13.50
CA LYS A 140 49.41 48.59 -14.68
C LYS A 140 49.58 50.06 -14.34
N ALA A 141 48.63 50.66 -13.61
CA ALA A 141 48.69 52.06 -13.20
C ALA A 141 49.92 52.33 -12.31
N GLN A 142 50.19 51.46 -11.35
CA GLN A 142 51.38 51.54 -10.49
C GLN A 142 52.67 51.42 -11.29
N SER A 143 52.75 50.50 -12.26
CA SER A 143 53.92 50.35 -13.12
C SER A 143 54.18 51.60 -13.97
N MET A 144 53.13 52.20 -14.55
CA MET A 144 53.23 53.45 -15.31
C MET A 144 53.68 54.61 -14.41
N LEU A 145 53.09 54.73 -13.22
CA LEU A 145 53.46 55.76 -12.25
C LEU A 145 54.93 55.63 -11.85
N SER A 146 55.37 54.42 -11.50
CA SER A 146 56.77 54.12 -11.13
C SER A 146 57.75 54.53 -12.23
N MET A 147 57.44 54.18 -13.48
CA MET A 147 58.23 54.61 -14.65
C MET A 147 58.30 56.14 -14.75
N CYS A 148 57.16 56.84 -14.70
CA CYS A 148 57.12 58.30 -14.79
C CYS A 148 57.94 58.98 -13.68
N VAL A 149 57.75 58.55 -12.43
CA VAL A 149 58.49 59.05 -11.26
C VAL A 149 59.99 58.87 -11.45
N SER A 150 60.45 57.73 -11.98
CA SER A 150 61.88 57.47 -12.18
C SER A 150 62.54 58.41 -13.20
N VAL A 151 61.78 58.89 -14.19
CA VAL A 151 62.28 59.79 -15.23
C VAL A 151 62.22 61.25 -14.77
N THR A 152 61.15 61.63 -14.07
CA THR A 152 60.90 63.02 -13.69
C THR A 152 61.42 63.37 -12.31
N ASN A 153 61.65 62.38 -11.44
CA ASN A 153 61.86 62.53 -10.00
C ASN A 153 60.73 63.33 -9.32
N ILE A 154 59.51 63.31 -9.85
CA ILE A 154 58.34 63.98 -9.29
C ILE A 154 57.31 62.93 -8.91
N MET A 155 56.91 62.91 -7.63
CA MET A 155 55.78 62.13 -7.13
C MET A 155 54.51 62.97 -7.21
N PRO A 156 53.55 62.67 -8.11
CA PRO A 156 52.29 63.39 -8.17
C PRO A 156 51.45 63.13 -6.91
N ASP A 157 50.75 64.16 -6.46
CA ASP A 157 49.76 64.09 -5.39
C ASP A 157 48.36 63.87 -5.98
N PHE A 158 47.55 63.04 -5.32
CA PHE A 158 46.24 62.58 -5.81
C PHE A 158 45.07 62.99 -4.91
N GLU A 159 45.31 63.71 -3.81
CA GLU A 159 44.26 64.15 -2.90
C GLU A 159 43.34 65.20 -3.55
N ASP A 160 43.90 66.13 -4.33
CA ASP A 160 43.16 67.23 -4.99
C ASP A 160 43.03 67.00 -6.51
N GLN A 161 41.83 66.62 -6.98
CA GLN A 161 41.56 66.41 -8.41
C GLN A 161 41.55 67.70 -9.25
N GLU A 162 41.48 68.88 -8.62
CA GLU A 162 41.35 70.18 -9.29
C GLU A 162 42.70 70.89 -9.51
N LYS A 163 43.79 70.43 -8.90
CA LYS A 163 45.12 71.06 -8.99
C LYS A 163 46.19 70.03 -9.31
N ILE A 164 47.11 70.38 -10.23
CA ILE A 164 48.28 69.55 -10.52
C ILE A 164 49.36 69.87 -9.47
N SER A 165 49.51 69.01 -8.47
CA SER A 165 50.52 69.10 -7.40
C SER A 165 51.39 67.84 -7.33
N GLY A 166 52.60 67.96 -6.77
CA GLY A 166 53.52 66.84 -6.58
C GLY A 166 54.82 67.22 -5.87
N CYS A 167 55.51 66.22 -5.31
CA CYS A 167 56.76 66.38 -4.56
C CYS A 167 57.97 65.98 -5.41
N ILE A 168 59.03 66.81 -5.41
CA ILE A 168 60.29 66.47 -6.08
C ILE A 168 61.15 65.59 -5.16
N LEU A 169 61.51 64.40 -5.64
CA LEU A 169 62.39 63.45 -4.96
C LEU A 169 63.86 63.84 -5.22
N SER A 170 64.51 64.45 -4.22
CA SER A 170 65.94 64.76 -4.26
C SER A 170 66.76 63.63 -3.64
N ILE A 171 67.68 63.02 -4.40
CA ILE A 171 68.57 61.96 -3.91
C ILE A 171 69.75 62.61 -3.17
N CYS A 172 69.68 62.67 -1.83
CA CYS A 172 70.81 63.03 -0.97
C CYS A 172 71.62 61.77 -0.59
N TYR A 173 72.83 61.62 -1.14
CA TYR A 173 73.79 60.62 -0.66
C TYR A 173 74.43 61.09 0.66
N CYS A 174 73.75 60.82 1.78
CA CYS A 174 74.34 60.90 3.12
C CYS A 174 74.42 59.49 3.72
N PHE A 175 75.63 59.09 4.10
CA PHE A 175 75.99 57.83 4.73
C PHE A 175 75.03 57.48 5.90
N GLY A 176 74.20 56.44 5.74
CA GLY A 176 73.71 55.64 6.86
C GLY A 176 72.26 55.79 7.36
N PHE A 177 71.43 56.72 6.89
CA PHE A 177 70.01 56.80 7.33
C PHE A 177 69.11 57.35 6.20
N PHE A 178 68.08 56.59 5.81
CA PHE A 178 67.08 57.03 4.82
C PHE A 178 66.03 57.90 5.53
N SER A 179 66.26 59.21 5.59
CA SER A 179 65.27 60.18 6.12
C SER A 179 64.72 61.02 4.97
N CYS A 180 63.44 60.83 4.63
CA CYS A 180 62.70 61.74 3.74
C CYS A 180 62.60 63.11 4.42
N THR A 181 63.37 64.10 3.98
CA THR A 181 63.18 65.49 4.41
C THR A 181 62.11 66.14 3.53
N GLU A 182 60.95 66.45 4.12
CA GLU A 182 59.87 67.21 3.49
C GLU A 182 60.35 68.62 3.08
N GLY A 183 60.55 68.81 1.79
CA GLY A 183 60.68 70.12 1.16
C GLY A 183 59.47 70.36 0.24
N HIS A 184 58.41 70.97 0.75
CA HIS A 184 57.29 71.43 -0.08
C HIS A 184 57.73 72.63 -0.93
N GLN A 185 58.21 72.39 -2.14
CA GLN A 185 58.26 73.40 -3.19
C GLN A 185 57.01 73.28 -4.07
N PHE A 186 56.01 74.12 -3.79
CA PHE A 186 54.87 74.34 -4.66
C PHE A 186 55.33 75.19 -5.86
N LEU A 187 55.44 74.58 -7.05
CA LEU A 187 55.54 75.31 -8.30
C LEU A 187 54.19 75.21 -9.03
N PRO A 188 53.43 76.31 -9.17
CA PRO A 188 52.30 76.33 -10.10
C PRO A 188 52.86 76.30 -11.52
N MET A 189 52.61 75.22 -12.25
CA MET A 189 52.79 75.18 -13.69
C MET A 189 51.45 75.55 -14.34
N ASP A 190 51.35 76.78 -14.86
CA ASP A 190 50.23 77.21 -15.68
C ASP A 190 50.14 76.34 -16.95
N VAL A 191 49.03 75.61 -17.08
CA VAL A 191 48.70 74.85 -18.29
C VAL A 191 48.10 75.83 -19.30
N LYS A 192 48.75 75.98 -20.46
CA LYS A 192 48.27 76.78 -21.59
C LYS A 192 47.62 75.89 -22.64
#